data_AF-A0A424SS39-F1
#
_entry.id   AF-A0A424SS39-F1
#
_cell.length_a   1.000
_cell.length_b   1.000
_cell.length_c   1.000
_cell.angle_alpha   90.00
_cell.angle_beta   90.00
_cell.angle_gamma   90.00
#
_symmetry.space_group_name_H-M   'P 1'
#
loop_
_entity.id
_entity.type
_entity.pdbx_description
1 polymer ?
#
loop_
_entity_poly.entity_id
_entity_poly.type
_entity_poly.pdbx_seq_one_letter_code
_entity_poly.pdbx_strand_id
1 'polypeptide(L)'
;MKLIALPLGNLDLVSRFLIITLLISVAAGEDPEELKQKDSKKAFVYSLVPGMGQAYNGKWIKSALVIGLEVSLYISWQDNANKYKRFDQSNYPLSRHRYMEKRNKYAWWIGIIYFYAMIDAVVDSHLHSFNDLMDEPINKENNKEIKYAE
;
A
#
# COMPACT_ATOMS: atom_id res chain seq x y z
N MET A 1 35.90 -5.83 7.52
CA MET A 1 34.53 -5.25 7.49
C MET A 1 33.64 -6.11 8.37
N LYS A 2 33.38 -5.67 9.60
CA LYS A 2 32.61 -6.42 10.61
C LYS A 2 31.18 -5.87 10.57
N LEU A 3 30.21 -6.65 10.10
CA LEU A 3 28.80 -6.29 10.22
C LEU A 3 28.45 -6.30 11.72
N ILE A 4 28.15 -5.12 12.26
CA ILE A 4 27.61 -4.96 13.60
C ILE A 4 26.16 -5.42 13.54
N ALA A 5 25.89 -6.62 14.05
CA ALA A 5 24.54 -7.09 14.29
C ALA A 5 23.95 -6.31 15.48
N LEU A 6 22.96 -5.46 15.23
CA LEU A 6 22.22 -4.77 16.30
C LEU A 6 21.43 -5.80 17.12
N PRO A 7 21.47 -5.75 18.47
CA PRO A 7 20.76 -6.67 19.33
C PRO A 7 19.27 -6.30 19.37
N LEU A 8 18.50 -6.74 18.36
CA LEU A 8 17.06 -6.47 18.25
C LEU A 8 16.19 -7.08 19.38
N GLY A 9 16.78 -7.88 20.29
CA GLY A 9 16.04 -8.63 21.31
C GLY A 9 15.48 -7.80 22.47
N ASN A 10 16.07 -6.65 22.80
CA ASN A 10 15.78 -5.91 24.05
C ASN A 10 15.05 -4.57 23.85
N LEU A 11 14.56 -4.27 22.64
CA LEU A 11 13.84 -3.01 22.41
C LEU A 11 12.41 -3.09 22.95
N ASP A 12 12.02 -2.07 23.71
CA ASP A 12 10.65 -1.88 24.21
C ASP A 12 9.68 -1.57 23.07
N LEU A 13 8.37 -1.66 23.36
CA LEU A 13 7.32 -1.52 22.36
C LEU A 13 7.36 -0.16 21.66
N VAL A 14 7.69 0.91 22.40
CA VAL A 14 7.76 2.28 21.88
C VAL A 14 8.92 2.42 20.91
N SER A 15 10.10 1.89 21.26
CA SER A 15 11.26 1.95 20.36
C SER A 15 11.04 1.13 19.09
N ARG A 16 10.32 0.02 19.17
CA ARG A 16 9.92 -0.75 17.96
C ARG A 16 8.98 0.07 17.07
N PHE A 17 8.00 0.75 17.65
CA PHE A 17 7.11 1.64 16.91
C PHE A 17 7.89 2.79 16.26
N LEU A 18 8.81 3.43 16.99
CA LEU A 18 9.63 4.53 16.46
C LEU A 18 10.55 4.07 15.32
N ILE A 19 11.14 2.89 15.43
CA ILE A 19 11.97 2.30 14.37
C ILE A 19 11.13 1.95 13.15
N ILE A 20 9.93 1.39 13.34
CA ILE A 20 9.01 1.11 12.24
C ILE A 20 8.59 2.41 11.55
N THR A 21 8.27 3.47 12.30
CA THR A 21 7.92 4.77 11.72
C THR A 21 9.12 5.41 10.99
N LEU A 22 10.33 5.29 11.54
CA LEU A 22 11.54 5.82 10.93
C LEU A 22 11.89 5.07 9.63
N LEU A 23 11.74 3.75 9.61
CA LEU A 23 11.96 2.91 8.42
C LEU A 23 10.93 3.20 7.33
N ILE A 24 9.67 3.45 7.70
CA ILE A 24 8.62 3.86 6.75
C ILE A 24 8.94 5.24 6.14
N SER A 25 9.44 6.18 6.94
CA SER A 25 9.84 7.51 6.44
C SER A 25 11.05 7.46 5.50
N VAL A 26 12.05 6.62 5.77
CA VAL A 26 13.20 6.44 4.87
C VAL A 26 12.76 5.75 3.57
N ALA A 27 11.85 4.79 3.64
CA ALA A 27 11.28 4.14 2.46
C ALA A 27 10.30 5.04 1.68
N ALA A 28 9.90 6.19 2.21
CA ALA A 28 9.10 7.17 1.47
C ALA A 28 9.98 8.12 0.60
N GLY A 29 11.32 7.99 0.65
CA GLY A 29 12.27 8.94 0.07
C GLY A 29 12.85 8.59 -1.30
N GLU A 30 12.22 7.72 -2.08
CA GLU A 30 12.64 7.45 -3.47
C GLU A 30 11.50 7.74 -4.44
N ASP A 31 11.50 8.96 -4.97
CA ASP A 31 10.78 9.32 -6.19
C ASP A 31 11.74 9.10 -7.37
N PRO A 32 11.70 7.95 -8.07
CA PRO A 32 12.33 7.87 -9.38
C PRO A 32 11.52 8.74 -10.34
N GLU A 33 12.07 9.92 -10.61
CA GLU A 33 11.89 10.84 -11.73
C GLU A 33 10.82 10.50 -12.81
N GLU A 34 9.94 11.49 -13.00
CA GLU A 34 9.31 11.92 -14.26
C GLU A 34 8.57 10.87 -15.12
N LEU A 35 7.30 10.59 -14.82
CA LEU A 35 6.44 9.81 -15.74
C LEU A 35 4.98 10.29 -15.78
N LYS A 36 4.69 11.11 -16.80
CA LYS A 36 3.46 11.20 -17.60
C LYS A 36 2.14 11.20 -16.82
N GLN A 37 1.42 12.32 -16.86
CA GLN A 37 0.05 12.51 -16.36
C GLN A 37 -0.75 11.20 -16.31
N LYS A 38 -0.94 10.67 -15.10
CA LYS A 38 -1.53 9.34 -14.90
C LYS A 38 -3.03 9.46 -14.76
N ASP A 39 -3.74 8.75 -15.63
CA ASP A 39 -5.21 8.71 -15.63
C ASP A 39 -5.73 7.94 -14.42
N SER A 40 -6.58 8.59 -13.62
CA SER A 40 -7.20 8.01 -12.43
C SER A 40 -8.10 6.82 -12.72
N LYS A 41 -8.73 6.76 -13.90
CA LYS A 41 -9.52 5.60 -14.32
C LYS A 41 -8.62 4.37 -14.50
N LYS A 42 -7.41 4.57 -15.02
CA LYS A 42 -6.43 3.49 -15.16
C LYS A 42 -5.91 3.05 -13.79
N ALA A 43 -5.60 4.00 -12.89
CA ALA A 43 -5.19 3.66 -11.53
C ALA A 43 -6.23 2.82 -10.79
N PHE A 44 -7.52 3.13 -10.96
CA PHE A 44 -8.62 2.31 -10.46
C PHE A 44 -8.68 0.90 -11.09
N VAL A 45 -8.56 0.80 -12.42
CA VAL A 45 -8.57 -0.51 -13.09
C VAL A 45 -7.39 -1.37 -12.63
N TYR A 46 -6.20 -0.78 -12.50
CA TYR A 46 -5.03 -1.49 -12.00
C TYR A 46 -5.17 -1.89 -10.53
N SER A 47 -5.78 -1.06 -9.68
CA SER A 47 -5.96 -1.39 -8.26
C SER A 47 -6.96 -2.51 -7.98
N LEU A 48 -7.71 -2.98 -8.98
CA LEU A 48 -8.47 -4.24 -8.88
C LEU A 48 -7.57 -5.44 -8.57
N VAL A 49 -6.29 -5.35 -8.94
CA VAL A 49 -5.27 -6.29 -8.52
C VAL A 49 -4.50 -5.65 -7.34
N PRO A 50 -4.35 -6.35 -6.21
CA PRO A 50 -3.61 -5.86 -5.05
C PRO A 50 -2.25 -5.25 -5.39
N GLY A 51 -1.99 -4.05 -4.86
CA GLY A 51 -0.75 -3.30 -5.06
C GLY A 51 -0.55 -2.71 -6.48
N MET A 52 -1.26 -3.18 -7.50
CA MET A 52 -1.02 -2.77 -8.88
C MET A 52 -1.42 -1.32 -9.17
N GLY A 53 -2.40 -0.77 -8.47
CA GLY A 53 -2.71 0.68 -8.56
C GLY A 53 -1.56 1.56 -8.06
N GLN A 54 -0.89 1.15 -6.99
CA GLN A 54 0.29 1.84 -6.45
C GLN A 54 1.50 1.68 -7.37
N ALA A 55 1.70 0.48 -7.93
CA ALA A 55 2.72 0.23 -8.93
C ALA A 55 2.50 1.08 -10.19
N TYR A 56 1.26 1.20 -10.67
CA TYR A 56 0.89 2.08 -11.77
C TYR A 56 1.26 3.54 -11.46
N ASN A 57 1.03 3.99 -10.22
CA ASN A 57 1.43 5.32 -9.77
C ASN A 57 2.95 5.50 -9.60
N GLY A 58 3.76 4.45 -9.75
CA GLY A 58 5.22 4.48 -9.57
C GLY A 58 5.65 4.32 -8.11
N LYS A 59 4.69 4.11 -7.20
CA LYS A 59 4.92 3.96 -5.75
C LYS A 59 5.19 2.50 -5.41
N TRP A 60 6.35 2.00 -5.83
CA TRP A 60 6.74 0.58 -5.70
C TRP A 60 6.78 0.08 -4.25
N ILE A 61 7.26 0.92 -3.33
CA ILE A 61 7.35 0.58 -1.90
C ILE A 61 5.95 0.43 -1.29
N LYS A 62 5.03 1.36 -1.60
CA LYS A 62 3.61 1.23 -1.19
C LYS A 62 2.98 -0.05 -1.77
N SER A 63 3.23 -0.33 -3.06
CA SER A 63 2.75 -1.55 -3.71
C SER A 63 3.23 -2.81 -2.99
N ALA A 64 4.54 -2.93 -2.75
CA ALA A 64 5.12 -4.06 -2.05
C ALA A 64 4.55 -4.23 -0.63
N LEU A 65 4.33 -3.13 0.08
CA LEU A 65 3.74 -3.14 1.42
C LEU A 65 2.29 -3.65 1.39
N VAL A 66 1.46 -3.16 0.46
CA VAL A 66 0.07 -3.62 0.30
C VAL A 66 0.03 -5.12 -0.01
N ILE A 67 0.83 -5.57 -0.98
CA ILE A 67 0.90 -7.00 -1.36
C ILE A 67 1.36 -7.84 -0.17
N GLY A 68 2.41 -7.42 0.54
CA GLY A 68 2.92 -8.13 1.70
C GLY A 68 1.88 -8.27 2.82
N LEU A 69 1.16 -7.19 3.12
CA LEU A 69 0.07 -7.22 4.10
C LEU A 69 -1.04 -8.18 3.67
N GLU A 70 -1.54 -8.06 2.44
CA GLU A 70 -2.63 -8.91 1.96
C GLU A 70 -2.24 -10.39 1.90
N VAL A 71 -1.03 -10.71 1.44
CA VAL A 71 -0.51 -12.09 1.43
C VAL A 71 -0.43 -12.64 2.86
N SER A 72 0.07 -11.85 3.81
CA SER A 72 0.17 -12.28 5.22
C SER A 72 -1.21 -12.57 5.84
N LEU A 73 -2.20 -11.75 5.53
CA LEU A 73 -3.57 -11.90 5.99
C LEU A 73 -4.25 -13.08 5.31
N TYR A 74 -4.02 -13.28 4.01
CA TYR A 74 -4.52 -14.42 3.26
C TYR A 74 -3.98 -15.74 3.80
N ILE A 75 -2.69 -15.83 4.08
CA ILE A 75 -2.08 -17.02 4.71
C ILE A 75 -2.72 -17.28 6.08
N SER A 76 -2.89 -16.22 6.89
CA SER A 76 -3.53 -16.33 8.20
C SER A 76 -4.99 -16.75 8.10
N TRP A 77 -5.75 -16.18 7.17
CA TRP A 77 -7.12 -16.57 6.86
C TRP A 77 -7.20 -18.04 6.47
N GLN A 78 -6.35 -18.48 5.53
CA GLN A 78 -6.33 -19.83 4.99
C GLN A 78 -5.98 -20.87 6.06
N ASP A 79 -5.00 -20.58 6.93
CA ASP A 79 -4.65 -21.45 8.05
C ASP A 79 -5.82 -21.62 9.04
N ASN A 80 -6.48 -20.52 9.41
CA ASN A 80 -7.61 -20.57 10.35
C ASN A 80 -8.86 -21.21 9.70
N ALA A 81 -9.09 -20.99 8.41
CA ALA A 81 -10.16 -21.64 7.65
C ALA A 81 -9.94 -23.15 7.58
N ASN A 82 -8.70 -23.58 7.35
CA ASN A 82 -8.31 -24.98 7.32
C ASN A 82 -8.48 -25.66 8.70
N LYS A 83 -8.01 -25.02 9.78
CA LYS A 83 -8.17 -25.52 11.16
C LYS A 83 -9.64 -25.61 11.56
N TYR A 84 -10.46 -24.65 11.16
CA TYR A 84 -11.92 -24.72 11.37
C TYR A 84 -12.57 -25.90 10.62
N LYS A 85 -12.17 -26.13 9.36
CA LYS A 85 -12.74 -27.18 8.50
C LYS A 85 -12.36 -28.58 8.98
N ARG A 86 -11.11 -28.77 9.41
CA ARG A 86 -10.56 -30.06 9.85
C ARG A 86 -10.56 -30.22 11.38
N PHE A 87 -11.41 -29.46 12.07
CA PHE A 87 -11.38 -29.38 13.53
C PHE A 87 -11.55 -30.75 14.19
N ASP A 88 -12.48 -31.57 13.67
CA ASP A 88 -12.79 -32.89 14.24
C ASP A 88 -11.75 -33.96 13.88
N GLN A 89 -10.78 -33.63 13.02
CA GLN A 89 -9.76 -34.57 12.52
C GLN A 89 -8.40 -34.41 13.21
N SER A 90 -8.25 -33.41 14.09
CA SER A 90 -6.97 -33.06 14.72
C SER A 90 -7.17 -32.46 16.10
N ASN A 91 -6.24 -32.69 17.02
CA ASN A 91 -6.29 -32.08 18.34
C ASN A 91 -5.71 -30.66 18.31
N TYR A 92 -6.55 -29.68 18.00
CA TYR A 92 -6.16 -28.27 17.98
C TYR A 92 -6.28 -27.61 19.36
N PRO A 93 -5.36 -26.70 19.74
CA PRO A 93 -5.31 -26.12 21.08
C PRO A 93 -6.39 -25.06 21.36
N LEU A 94 -7.05 -24.53 20.32
CA LEU A 94 -8.13 -23.54 20.47
C LEU A 94 -9.47 -24.18 20.14
N SER A 95 -10.58 -23.62 20.63
CA SER A 95 -11.92 -24.08 20.25
C SER A 95 -12.22 -23.80 18.77
N ARG A 96 -13.09 -24.62 18.17
CA ARG A 96 -13.57 -24.42 16.78
C ARG A 96 -14.11 -23.01 16.56
N HIS A 97 -14.82 -22.46 17.54
CA HIS A 97 -15.36 -21.10 17.50
C HIS A 97 -14.25 -20.05 17.35
N ARG A 98 -13.14 -20.18 18.06
CA ARG A 98 -12.00 -19.24 17.96
C ARG A 98 -11.39 -19.23 16.56
N TYR A 99 -11.29 -20.37 15.89
CA TYR A 99 -10.83 -20.42 14.49
C TYR A 99 -11.82 -19.77 13.52
N MET A 100 -13.11 -19.87 13.80
CA MET A 100 -14.17 -19.17 13.05
C MET A 100 -14.06 -17.65 13.18
N GLU A 101 -13.87 -17.15 14.40
CA GLU A 101 -13.68 -15.71 14.66
C GLU A 101 -12.41 -15.21 13.97
N LYS A 102 -11.30 -15.95 14.08
CA LYS A 102 -10.02 -15.57 13.46
C LYS A 102 -10.12 -15.48 11.94
N ARG A 103 -10.66 -16.50 11.26
CA ARG A 103 -10.81 -16.43 9.79
C ARG A 103 -11.76 -15.29 9.39
N ASN A 104 -12.84 -15.04 10.13
CA ASN A 104 -13.75 -13.93 9.82
C ASN A 104 -13.05 -12.58 10.02
N LYS A 105 -12.28 -12.44 11.10
CA LYS A 105 -11.44 -11.27 11.36
C LYS A 105 -10.46 -11.02 10.21
N TYR A 106 -9.71 -12.04 9.77
CA TYR A 106 -8.76 -11.87 8.67
C TYR A 106 -9.45 -11.55 7.34
N ALA A 107 -10.60 -12.16 7.04
CA ALA A 107 -11.38 -11.83 5.85
C ALA A 107 -11.82 -10.34 5.83
N TRP A 108 -12.28 -9.82 6.97
CA TRP A 108 -12.60 -8.40 7.11
C TRP A 108 -11.38 -7.50 6.92
N TRP A 109 -10.24 -7.86 7.49
CA TRP A 109 -8.99 -7.10 7.31
C TRP A 109 -8.50 -7.08 5.87
N ILE A 110 -8.59 -8.21 5.16
CA ILE A 110 -8.28 -8.28 3.72
C ILE A 110 -9.16 -7.29 2.96
N GLY A 111 -10.47 -7.31 3.19
CA GLY A 111 -11.39 -6.38 2.53
C GLY A 111 -11.05 -4.92 2.81
N ILE A 112 -10.82 -4.56 4.08
CA ILE A 112 -10.50 -3.18 4.47
C ILE A 112 -9.19 -2.71 3.80
N ILE A 113 -8.14 -3.51 3.83
CA ILE A 113 -6.84 -3.15 3.25
C ILE A 113 -6.94 -3.03 1.73
N TYR A 114 -7.66 -3.95 1.07
CA TYR A 114 -7.91 -3.91 -0.36
C TYR A 114 -8.57 -2.59 -0.79
N PHE A 115 -9.69 -2.23 -0.15
CA PHE A 115 -10.40 -0.99 -0.47
C PHE A 115 -9.57 0.25 -0.11
N TYR A 116 -8.85 0.23 1.00
CA TYR A 116 -7.98 1.33 1.41
C TYR A 116 -6.87 1.57 0.37
N ALA A 117 -6.16 0.52 -0.04
CA ALA A 117 -5.10 0.61 -1.04
C ALA A 117 -5.62 1.08 -2.40
N MET A 118 -6.82 0.65 -2.78
CA MET A 118 -7.50 1.09 -3.99
C MET A 118 -7.83 2.59 -3.94
N ILE A 119 -8.42 3.07 -2.84
CA ILE A 119 -8.73 4.50 -2.67
C ILE A 119 -7.45 5.33 -2.67
N ASP A 120 -6.40 4.90 -1.96
CA ASP A 120 -5.10 5.59 -1.93
C ASP A 120 -4.49 5.71 -3.34
N ALA A 121 -4.58 4.67 -4.16
CA ALA A 121 -4.08 4.70 -5.53
C ALA A 121 -4.88 5.67 -6.41
N VAL A 122 -6.20 5.70 -6.26
CA VAL A 122 -7.07 6.61 -7.01
C VAL A 122 -6.83 8.06 -6.59
N VAL A 123 -6.70 8.33 -5.29
CA VAL A 123 -6.42 9.68 -4.78
C VAL A 123 -5.05 10.16 -5.25
N ASP A 124 -4.02 9.31 -5.17
CA ASP A 124 -2.67 9.62 -5.62
C ASP A 124 -2.65 10.02 -7.11
N SER A 125 -3.41 9.31 -7.97
CA SER A 125 -3.52 9.66 -9.39
C SER A 125 -4.29 10.96 -9.65
N HIS A 126 -5.31 11.28 -8.84
CA HIS A 126 -6.04 12.56 -8.97
C HIS A 126 -5.17 13.75 -8.54
N LEU A 127 -4.39 13.63 -7.47
CA LEU A 127 -3.54 14.72 -6.98
C LEU A 127 -2.42 15.08 -7.97
N HIS A 128 -1.85 14.10 -8.68
CA HIS A 128 -0.86 14.39 -9.73
C HIS A 128 -1.41 15.32 -10.82
N SER A 129 -2.65 15.12 -11.25
CA SER A 129 -3.27 15.99 -12.26
C SER A 129 -3.43 17.45 -11.81
N PHE A 130 -3.52 17.69 -10.49
CA PHE A 130 -3.64 19.03 -9.93
C PHE A 130 -2.29 19.75 -9.82
N ASN A 131 -1.23 19.06 -9.38
CA ASN A 131 0.11 19.66 -9.27
C ASN A 131 0.63 20.10 -10.64
N ASP A 132 0.41 19.29 -11.68
CA ASP A 132 0.78 19.64 -13.07
C ASP A 132 0.17 20.99 -13.52
N LEU A 133 -1.05 21.31 -13.07
CA LEU A 133 -1.72 22.58 -13.40
C LEU A 133 -1.15 23.77 -12.62
N MET A 134 -0.58 23.54 -11.44
CA MET A 134 -0.01 24.59 -10.58
C MET A 134 1.45 24.89 -10.95
N ASP A 135 2.19 23.89 -11.44
CA ASP A 135 3.57 24.02 -11.87
C ASP A 135 3.70 24.53 -13.32
N GLU A 136 2.60 24.64 -14.06
CA GLU A 136 2.61 25.20 -15.42
C GLU A 136 2.91 26.72 -15.36
N PRO A 137 4.01 27.20 -15.96
CA PRO A 137 4.36 28.61 -15.89
C PRO A 137 3.28 29.45 -16.58
N ILE A 138 2.80 30.49 -15.87
CA ILE A 138 1.81 31.49 -16.32
C ILE A 138 2.14 32.08 -17.71
N ASN A 139 3.39 31.96 -18.15
CA ASN A 139 3.92 32.51 -19.40
C ASN A 139 3.33 31.90 -20.70
N LYS A 140 2.52 30.83 -20.64
CA LYS A 140 1.83 30.28 -21.82
C LYS A 140 0.62 31.10 -22.28
N GLU A 141 0.02 31.92 -21.42
CA GLU A 141 -1.05 32.83 -21.82
C GLU A 141 -0.51 34.05 -22.59
N ASN A 142 0.57 34.67 -22.08
CA ASN A 142 1.15 35.87 -22.69
C ASN A 142 1.67 35.63 -24.13
N ASN A 143 2.21 34.45 -24.43
CA ASN A 143 2.72 34.14 -25.77
C ASN A 143 1.60 33.84 -26.79
N LYS A 144 0.40 33.43 -26.33
CA LYS A 144 -0.75 33.26 -27.22
C LYS A 144 -1.34 34.61 -27.62
N GLU A 145 -1.47 35.56 -26.70
CA GLU A 145 -1.98 36.90 -27.03
C GLU A 145 -1.05 37.68 -27.98
N ILE A 146 0.27 37.57 -27.82
CA ILE A 146 1.23 38.24 -28.70
C ILE A 146 1.16 37.68 -30.14
N LYS A 147 0.88 36.39 -30.32
CA LYS A 147 0.84 35.73 -31.63
C LYS A 147 -0.43 36.01 -32.46
N TYR A 148 -1.47 36.59 -31.85
CA TYR A 148 -2.67 37.06 -32.57
C TYR A 148 -2.67 38.58 -32.78
N ALA A 149 -1.65 39.27 -32.28
CA ALA A 149 -1.47 40.72 -32.42
C ALA A 149 -0.41 41.09 -33.49
N GLU A 150 0.25 40.11 -34.10
CA GLU A 150 1.10 40.22 -35.31
C GLU A 150 0.36 39.75 -36.57
#